data_AF-A0A2D5B3Z8-F1
#
_entry.id   AF-A0A2D5B3Z8-F1
#
_cell.length_a   1.000
_cell.length_b   1.000
_cell.length_c   1.000
_cell.angle_alpha   90.00
_cell.angle_beta   90.00
_cell.angle_gamma   90.00
#
_symmetry.space_group_name_H-M   'P 1'
#
loop_
_entity.id
_entity.type
_entity.pdbx_description
1 polymer ?
#
loop_
_entity_poly.entity_id
_entity_poly.type
_entity_poly.pdbx_seq_one_letter_code
_entity_poly.pdbx_strand_id
1 'polypeptide(L)'
;MNQTFVILSPEESGKNGLASIGTRAEIVKQLDTLNTSPERPGEDVLWGPGIRIDLPPDKDPVDQMLLTVVEEEIAFLVIMRIGRICQWRILDPETGRELNP
;
A
#
# COMPACT_ATOMS: atom_id res chain seq x y z
N MET A 1 -5.41 -5.30 -18.39
CA MET A 1 -5.98 -5.06 -17.05
C MET A 1 -4.80 -4.80 -16.15
N ASN A 2 -4.83 -3.73 -15.35
CA ASN A 2 -3.71 -3.40 -14.48
C ASN A 2 -3.77 -4.28 -13.23
N GLN A 3 -2.68 -4.95 -12.89
CA GLN A 3 -2.60 -5.79 -11.70
C GLN A 3 -2.78 -4.94 -10.44
N THR A 4 -3.61 -5.41 -9.50
CA THR A 4 -3.88 -4.73 -8.23
C THR A 4 -3.60 -5.65 -7.07
N PHE A 5 -2.94 -5.12 -6.04
CA PHE A 5 -2.66 -5.77 -4.77
C PHE A 5 -3.38 -5.05 -3.63
N VAL A 6 -3.57 -5.74 -2.51
CA VAL A 6 -4.07 -5.17 -1.27
C VAL A 6 -2.92 -5.09 -0.27
N ILE A 7 -2.66 -3.89 0.25
CA ILE A 7 -1.71 -3.71 1.35
C ILE A 7 -2.48 -3.81 2.66
N LEU A 8 -1.96 -4.63 3.58
CA LEU A 8 -2.53 -4.90 4.90
C LEU A 8 -1.48 -4.67 6.00
N SER A 9 -1.96 -4.53 7.23
CA SER A 9 -1.11 -4.43 8.42
C SER A 9 -0.21 -5.67 8.57
N PRO A 10 1.01 -5.53 9.12
CA PRO A 10 1.80 -6.68 9.58
C PRO A 10 1.06 -7.52 10.62
N GLU A 11 0.21 -6.88 11.43
CA GLU A 11 -0.61 -7.56 12.42
C GLU A 11 -1.74 -8.32 11.72
N GLU A 12 -2.04 -9.52 12.21
CA GLU A 12 -3.17 -10.30 11.70
C GLU A 12 -4.50 -9.64 12.07
N SER A 13 -5.46 -9.73 11.15
CA SER A 13 -6.84 -9.29 11.37
C SER A 13 -7.46 -10.06 12.53
N GLY A 14 -8.06 -9.33 13.47
CA GLY A 14 -8.72 -9.91 14.63
C GLY A 14 -10.22 -10.18 14.40
N LYS A 15 -10.91 -10.60 15.45
CA LYS A 15 -12.38 -10.77 15.45
C LYS A 15 -13.15 -9.48 15.12
N ASN A 16 -12.51 -8.32 15.29
CA ASN A 16 -13.11 -7.00 15.07
C ASN A 16 -12.80 -6.42 13.68
N GLY A 17 -12.25 -7.22 12.76
CA GLY A 17 -11.91 -6.81 11.40
C GLY A 17 -10.41 -6.69 11.17
N LEU A 18 -10.06 -5.96 10.11
CA LEU A 18 -8.67 -5.76 9.71
C LEU A 18 -7.90 -4.97 10.78
N ALA A 19 -6.66 -5.38 11.02
CA ALA A 19 -5.75 -4.63 11.88
C ALA A 19 -5.36 -3.31 11.20
N SER A 20 -5.12 -2.28 12.00
CA SER A 20 -4.69 -0.99 11.48
C SER A 20 -3.27 -1.06 10.93
N ILE A 21 -3.04 -0.44 9.77
CA ILE A 21 -1.71 -0.18 9.21
C ILE A 21 -1.02 0.96 9.97
N GLY A 22 -1.79 2.01 10.27
CA GLY A 22 -1.34 3.20 10.98
C GLY A 22 -2.22 4.40 10.67
N THR A 23 -1.86 5.56 11.21
CA THR A 23 -2.54 6.81 10.83
C THR A 23 -2.18 7.18 9.39
N ARG A 24 -3.07 7.91 8.73
CA ARG A 24 -2.83 8.43 7.38
C ARG A 24 -1.53 9.24 7.29
N ALA A 25 -1.26 10.08 8.29
CA ALA A 25 -0.06 10.92 8.32
C ALA A 25 1.23 10.08 8.41
N GLU A 26 1.22 9.01 9.20
CA GLU A 26 2.37 8.09 9.32
C GLU A 26 2.61 7.32 8.03
N ILE A 27 1.55 6.81 7.40
CA ILE A 27 1.63 6.07 6.14
C ILE A 27 2.21 6.94 5.03
N VAL A 28 1.68 8.16 4.85
CA VAL A 28 2.17 9.10 3.84
C VAL A 28 3.64 9.44 4.11
N LYS A 29 3.99 9.77 5.37
CA LYS A 29 5.37 10.09 5.75
C LYS A 29 6.34 8.92 5.46
N GLN A 30 5.90 7.68 5.67
CA GLN A 30 6.72 6.51 5.42
C GLN A 30 6.91 6.26 3.92
N LEU A 31 5.83 6.33 3.14
CA LEU A 31 5.87 6.15 1.68
C LEU A 31 6.65 7.28 0.97
N ASP A 32 6.63 8.50 1.51
CA ASP A 32 7.39 9.64 0.98
C ASP A 32 8.90 9.34 0.93
N THR A 33 9.43 8.61 1.93
CA THR A 33 10.84 8.17 1.94
C THR A 33 11.19 7.17 0.83
N LEU A 34 10.18 6.64 0.13
CA LEU A 34 10.30 5.67 -0.95
C LEU A 34 9.86 6.25 -2.31
N ASN A 35 9.79 7.59 -2.42
CA ASN A 35 9.32 8.32 -3.60
C ASN A 35 7.85 8.01 -3.97
N THR A 36 7.02 7.73 -2.98
CA THR A 36 5.59 7.49 -3.18
C THR A 36 4.79 8.47 -2.32
N SER A 37 4.17 9.45 -2.95
CA SER A 37 3.49 10.55 -2.24
C SER A 37 2.27 11.02 -3.03
N PRO A 38 1.33 11.76 -2.40
CA PRO A 38 0.27 12.40 -3.17
C PRO A 38 0.84 13.54 -4.03
N GLU A 39 0.18 13.87 -5.14
CA GLU A 39 0.55 15.02 -5.97
C GLU A 39 0.27 16.34 -5.23
N ARG A 40 -0.82 16.37 -4.45
CA ARG A 40 -1.16 17.50 -3.58
C ARG A 40 -1.41 17.06 -2.14
N PRO A 41 -1.06 17.89 -1.15
CA PRO A 41 -1.33 17.57 0.24
C PRO A 41 -2.80 17.23 0.50
N GLY A 42 -3.05 16.10 1.15
CA GLY A 42 -4.39 15.64 1.53
C GLY A 42 -5.10 14.76 0.50
N GLU A 43 -4.53 14.54 -0.69
CA GLU A 43 -5.12 13.59 -1.65
C GLU A 43 -5.00 12.13 -1.18
N ASP A 44 -5.98 11.32 -1.58
CA ASP A 44 -6.04 9.89 -1.27
C ASP A 44 -5.18 9.02 -2.18
N VAL A 45 -4.74 9.58 -3.32
CA VAL A 45 -3.99 8.87 -4.35
C VAL A 45 -2.53 9.23 -4.25
N LEU A 46 -1.69 8.23 -4.02
CA LEU A 46 -0.24 8.36 -3.95
C LEU A 46 0.38 7.75 -5.19
N TRP A 47 1.31 8.48 -5.80
CA TRP A 47 2.03 8.04 -6.99
C TRP A 47 3.46 7.73 -6.63
N GLY A 48 3.92 6.55 -7.09
CA GLY A 48 5.33 6.14 -7.02
C GLY A 48 5.79 5.58 -8.36
N PRO A 49 7.06 5.18 -8.49
CA PRO A 49 7.57 4.66 -9.76
C PRO A 49 6.86 3.37 -10.16
N GLY A 50 6.10 3.42 -11.25
CA GLY A 50 5.32 2.31 -11.79
C GLY A 50 4.16 1.81 -10.92
N ILE A 51 3.85 2.50 -9.82
CA ILE A 51 2.75 2.14 -8.92
C ILE A 51 1.88 3.35 -8.57
N ARG A 52 0.63 3.05 -8.23
CA ARG A 52 -0.30 3.98 -7.57
C ARG A 52 -0.83 3.31 -6.31
N ILE A 53 -0.92 4.03 -5.20
CA ILE A 53 -1.52 3.56 -3.96
C ILE A 53 -2.74 4.42 -3.65
N ASP A 54 -3.90 3.79 -3.48
CA ASP A 54 -5.14 4.45 -3.11
C ASP A 54 -5.41 4.21 -1.61
N LEU A 55 -5.40 5.28 -0.81
CA LEU A 55 -5.85 5.29 0.58
C LEU A 55 -7.39 5.36 0.63
N PRO A 56 -8.06 4.72 1.61
CA PRO A 56 -9.51 4.85 1.76
C PRO A 56 -9.90 6.28 2.16
N PRO A 57 -10.84 6.93 1.45
CA PRO A 57 -11.24 8.31 1.72
C PRO A 57 -11.85 8.45 3.12
N ASP A 58 -11.58 9.58 3.78
CA ASP A 58 -12.11 9.94 5.11
C ASP A 58 -11.91 8.89 6.22
N LYS A 59 -10.94 7.97 6.04
CA LYS A 59 -10.65 6.90 6.99
C LYS A 59 -9.28 7.09 7.64
N ASP A 60 -9.30 7.23 8.96
CA ASP A 60 -8.11 7.31 9.81
C ASP A 60 -8.47 6.71 11.19
N PRO A 61 -7.77 5.66 11.68
CA PRO A 61 -6.62 5.02 11.06
C PRO A 61 -6.98 4.16 9.84
N VAL A 62 -6.00 3.97 8.96
CA VAL A 62 -6.14 3.15 7.75
C VAL A 62 -5.90 1.68 8.12
N ASP A 63 -6.72 0.79 7.57
CA ASP A 63 -6.66 -0.67 7.80
C ASP A 63 -6.30 -1.46 6.54
N GLN A 64 -6.53 -0.89 5.36
CA GLN A 64 -6.09 -1.43 4.07
C GLN A 64 -5.85 -0.33 3.05
N MET A 65 -5.01 -0.60 2.05
CA MET A 65 -4.82 0.25 0.88
C MET A 65 -4.82 -0.60 -0.39
N LEU A 66 -5.14 0.02 -1.54
CA LEU A 66 -5.00 -0.65 -2.83
C LEU A 66 -3.71 -0.19 -3.50
N LEU A 67 -2.93 -1.12 -4.03
CA LEU A 67 -1.76 -0.82 -4.86
C LEU A 67 -2.02 -1.30 -6.28
N THR A 68 -2.03 -0.39 -7.24
CA THR A 68 -2.19 -0.69 -8.66
C THR A 68 -0.86 -0.54 -9.39
N VAL A 69 -0.49 -1.55 -10.17
CA VAL A 69 0.64 -1.49 -11.11
C VAL A 69 0.22 -0.62 -12.31
N VAL A 70 0.99 0.44 -12.57
CA VAL A 70 0.79 1.31 -13.74
C VAL A 70 1.91 1.16 -14.77
N GLU A 71 3.07 0.63 -14.38
CA GLU A 71 4.20 0.30 -15.27
C GLU A 71 4.88 -0.99 -14.82
N GLU A 72 4.65 -2.08 -15.56
CA GLU A 72 5.04 -3.44 -15.16
C GLU A 72 6.57 -3.63 -15.03
N GLU A 73 7.34 -2.93 -15.85
CA GLU A 73 8.80 -3.10 -15.97
C GLU A 73 9.56 -2.72 -14.70
N ILE A 74 8.99 -1.81 -13.88
CA ILE A 74 9.63 -1.27 -12.68
C ILE A 74 8.85 -1.51 -11.39
N ALA A 75 7.53 -1.70 -11.47
CA ALA A 75 6.64 -1.76 -10.31
C ALA A 75 7.05 -2.83 -9.29
N PHE A 76 7.41 -4.03 -9.75
CA PHE A 76 7.73 -5.14 -8.86
C PHE A 76 8.90 -4.80 -7.92
N LEU A 77 9.94 -4.13 -8.41
CA LEU A 77 11.08 -3.72 -7.58
C LEU A 77 10.65 -2.73 -6.48
N VAL A 78 9.72 -1.83 -6.77
CA VAL A 78 9.19 -0.86 -5.82
C VAL A 78 8.29 -1.54 -4.79
N ILE A 79 7.40 -2.43 -5.23
CA ILE A 79 6.49 -3.20 -4.36
C ILE A 79 7.29 -3.99 -3.32
N MET A 80 8.32 -4.73 -3.76
CA MET A 80 9.17 -5.51 -2.87
C MET A 80 9.94 -4.62 -1.89
N ARG A 81 10.41 -3.45 -2.34
CA ARG A 81 11.07 -2.49 -1.46
C ARG A 81 10.12 -1.91 -0.41
N ILE A 82 8.87 -1.58 -0.78
CA ILE A 82 7.84 -1.14 0.16
C ILE A 82 7.54 -2.23 1.19
N GLY A 83 7.27 -3.46 0.75
CA GLY A 83 7.01 -4.58 1.65
C GLY A 83 8.16 -4.79 2.65
N ARG A 84 9.42 -4.73 2.17
CA ARG A 84 10.60 -4.89 3.03
C ARG A 84 10.81 -3.73 4.00
N ILE A 85 10.64 -2.48 3.60
CA ILE A 85 10.90 -1.32 4.47
C ILE A 85 9.75 -1.08 5.43
N CYS A 86 8.51 -1.21 4.96
CA CYS A 86 7.33 -0.96 5.77
C CYS A 86 6.88 -2.17 6.59
N GLN A 87 7.37 -3.37 6.26
CA GLN A 87 6.94 -4.63 6.86
C GLN A 87 5.44 -4.89 6.68
N TRP A 88 4.81 -4.28 5.67
CA TRP A 88 3.40 -4.49 5.37
C TRP A 88 3.20 -5.77 4.57
N ARG A 89 2.04 -6.40 4.78
CA ARG A 89 1.63 -7.57 4.01
C ARG A 89 1.05 -7.10 2.67
N ILE A 90 1.49 -7.70 1.57
CA ILE A 90 1.04 -7.35 0.22
C ILE A 90 0.37 -8.59 -0.39
N LEU A 91 -0.95 -8.56 -0.45
CA LEU A 91 -1.79 -9.66 -0.90
C LEU A 91 -2.18 -9.47 -2.37
N ASP A 92 -1.99 -10.51 -3.17
CA ASP A 92 -2.61 -10.63 -4.48
C ASP A 92 -4.04 -11.18 -4.32
N PRO A 93 -5.09 -10.38 -4.59
CA PRO A 93 -6.48 -10.80 -4.43
C PRO A 93 -6.91 -11.83 -5.48
N GLU A 94 -6.23 -11.94 -6.62
CA GLU A 94 -6.57 -12.92 -7.66
C GLU A 94 -6.12 -14.33 -7.27
N THR A 95 -4.94 -14.45 -6.64
CA THR A 95 -4.36 -15.74 -6.26
C THR A 95 -4.50 -16.07 -4.77
N GLY A 96 -4.84 -15.08 -3.94
CA GLY A 96 -4.86 -15.18 -2.49
C GLY A 96 -3.46 -15.33 -1.87
N ARG A 97 -2.39 -15.11 -2.65
CA ARG A 97 -1.00 -15.24 -2.18
C ARG A 97 -0.46 -13.92 -1.70
N GLU A 98 0.28 -13.95 -0.62
CA GLU A 98 1.09 -12.82 -0.20
C GLU A 98 2.42 -12.81 -0.93
N LEU A 99 2.86 -11.63 -1.36
CA LEU A 99 4.22 -11.40 -1.83
C LEU A 99 5.16 -11.44 -0.63
N ASN A 100 6.27 -12.15 -0.75
CA ASN A 100 7.30 -12.26 0.29
C ASN A 100 8.53 -11.42 -0.10
N PRO A 101 8.72 -10.23 0.49
CA PRO A 101 9.80 -9.29 0.17
C PRO A 101 11.22 -9.80 0.39
#